data_AF-A0A7X7ZAZ0-F1
#
_entry.id   AF-A0A7X7ZAZ0-F1
#
_cell.length_a   1.000
_cell.length_b   1.000
_cell.length_c   1.000
_cell.angle_alpha   90.00
_cell.angle_beta   90.00
_cell.angle_gamma   90.00
#
_symmetry.space_group_name_H-M   'P 1'
#
loop_
_entity.id
_entity.type
_entity.pdbx_description
1 polymer ?
#
loop_
_entity_poly.entity_id
_entity_poly.type
_entity_poly.pdbx_seq_one_letter_code
_entity_poly.pdbx_strand_id
1 'polypeptide(L)'
;MVSQIIFAIALLITLSIFAFTTWRYVRLFMLTQPAFRVRNFGKRFGLMMKVAIGQTKMFRRPILGLIHALVFWGFLVILIGSIEMVIDGLAGLERSLSVLGWFYNFIIASGDVFAIIIVVAIAIFLSRRLFMHVKRFEGIEMKRISHVDANVALTIILLLMISLLGLNASYVAYQTATNGTIHGYFPIGNYLAGLFGNMSLAVIHTHHQVYWWSHILLIFVFANLLPYSKHFHVFMSVPNVFLSRLEPLGKLPNMENVTREVKIMMNPETAYAAAPANAPIERFGVRDAEDASWKSYLDSLSCTECGRCTSVCPANITGKKLSPRKVMMDLRARMKEKRNGLIAQGKEYSDGKSLLRDYISEEELWACTTCNACAQECPINIDHPKLIVDMRRYLVMEEGSAPGELKAVFSNIENNGAPWQYSPEDRLIWAENLEMNKV
;
A
#
# COMPACT_ATOMS: atom_id res chain seq x y z
N MET A 1 31.54 -13.00 21.87
CA MET A 1 31.76 -13.78 20.63
C MET A 1 30.59 -14.71 20.28
N VAL A 2 30.16 -15.64 21.14
CA VAL A 2 29.04 -16.56 20.81
C VAL A 2 27.75 -15.82 20.45
N SER A 3 27.34 -14.82 21.26
CA SER A 3 26.14 -14.01 20.98
C SER A 3 26.20 -13.27 19.64
N GLN A 4 27.37 -12.74 19.25
CA GLN A 4 27.57 -12.06 17.97
C GLN A 4 27.45 -13.03 16.79
N ILE A 5 27.97 -14.25 16.94
CA ILE A 5 27.85 -15.29 15.92
C ILE A 5 26.38 -15.69 15.74
N ILE A 6 25.67 -15.94 16.85
CA ILE A 6 24.22 -16.25 16.81
C ILE A 6 23.46 -15.09 16.16
N PHE A 7 23.78 -13.86 16.53
CA PHE A 7 23.16 -12.66 15.96
C PHE A 7 23.40 -12.56 14.45
N ALA A 8 24.65 -12.72 14.01
CA ALA A 8 25.03 -12.65 12.60
C ALA A 8 24.32 -13.74 11.77
N ILE A 9 24.20 -14.96 12.30
CA ILE A 9 23.46 -16.05 11.66
C ILE A 9 21.97 -15.69 11.54
N ALA A 10 21.34 -15.22 12.63
CA ALA A 10 19.93 -14.81 12.62
C ALA A 10 19.67 -13.66 11.63
N LEU A 11 20.56 -12.67 11.58
CA LEU A 11 20.50 -11.56 10.63
C LEU A 11 20.66 -12.07 9.19
N LEU A 12 21.63 -12.95 8.92
CA LEU A 12 21.87 -13.51 7.59
C LEU A 12 20.66 -14.30 7.08
N ILE A 13 20.05 -15.13 7.93
CA ILE A 13 18.81 -15.87 7.61
C ILE A 13 17.69 -14.88 7.27
N THR A 14 17.52 -13.86 8.13
CA THR A 14 16.49 -12.82 7.98
C THR A 14 16.63 -12.07 6.65
N LEU A 15 17.84 -11.62 6.32
CA LEU A 15 18.14 -10.91 5.08
C LEU A 15 18.01 -11.81 3.85
N SER A 16 18.39 -13.08 3.95
CA SER A 16 18.27 -14.05 2.85
C SER A 16 16.81 -14.32 2.48
N ILE A 17 15.94 -14.55 3.48
CA ILE A 17 14.50 -14.75 3.26
C ILE A 17 13.86 -13.47 2.70
N PHE A 18 14.27 -12.31 3.22
CA PHE A 18 13.75 -11.02 2.76
C PHE A 18 14.18 -10.71 1.32
N ALA A 19 15.44 -10.98 0.96
CA ALA A 19 15.97 -10.83 -0.38
C ALA A 19 15.26 -11.76 -1.38
N PHE A 20 15.05 -13.03 -1.01
CA PHE A 20 14.27 -13.97 -1.83
C PHE A 20 12.83 -13.49 -2.04
N THR A 21 12.19 -12.99 -0.98
CA THR A 21 10.84 -12.42 -1.07
C THR A 21 10.79 -11.21 -2.00
N THR A 22 11.73 -10.28 -1.84
CA THR A 22 11.83 -9.06 -2.65
C THR A 22 12.07 -9.41 -4.12
N TRP A 23 12.98 -10.34 -4.41
CA TRP A 23 13.25 -10.81 -5.76
C TRP A 23 11.98 -11.35 -6.45
N ARG A 24 11.12 -12.09 -5.73
CA ARG A 24 9.83 -12.55 -6.29
C ARG A 24 8.91 -11.39 -6.65
N TYR A 25 8.83 -10.37 -5.80
CA TYR A 25 8.03 -9.16 -6.10
C TYR A 25 8.59 -8.40 -7.30
N VAL A 26 9.90 -8.22 -7.39
CA VAL A 26 10.57 -7.59 -8.53
C VAL A 26 10.25 -8.34 -9.82
N ARG A 27 10.33 -9.67 -9.83
CA ARG A 27 9.93 -10.48 -10.99
C ARG A 27 8.48 -10.27 -11.38
N LEU A 28 7.56 -10.20 -10.41
CA LEU A 28 6.16 -9.92 -10.71
C LEU A 28 5.96 -8.53 -11.32
N PHE A 29 6.65 -7.50 -10.81
CA PHE A 29 6.61 -6.16 -11.41
C PHE A 29 7.12 -6.17 -12.85
N MET A 30 8.14 -6.96 -13.18
CA MET A 30 8.63 -7.09 -14.56
C MET A 30 7.63 -7.76 -15.51
N LEU A 31 6.67 -8.52 -14.97
CA LEU A 31 5.62 -9.18 -15.76
C LEU A 31 4.37 -8.32 -15.95
N THR A 32 4.18 -7.27 -15.15
CA THR A 32 3.06 -6.32 -15.32
C THR A 32 3.23 -5.45 -16.59
N GLN A 33 2.14 -4.79 -17.00
CA GLN A 33 2.16 -3.87 -18.13
C GLN A 33 2.81 -2.51 -17.76
N PRO A 34 3.40 -1.80 -18.74
CA PRO A 34 3.92 -0.47 -18.50
C PRO A 34 2.78 0.50 -18.10
N ALA A 35 3.05 1.33 -17.09
CA ALA A 35 2.19 2.46 -16.73
C ALA A 35 2.76 3.78 -17.31
N PHE A 36 2.68 4.87 -16.55
CA PHE A 36 3.24 6.17 -16.94
C PHE A 36 4.76 6.23 -16.73
N ARG A 37 5.45 7.07 -17.53
CA ARG A 37 6.86 7.43 -17.27
C ARG A 37 6.95 8.40 -16.10
N VAL A 38 7.82 8.11 -15.13
CA VAL A 38 8.01 8.97 -13.96
C VAL A 38 8.65 10.29 -14.39
N ARG A 39 7.90 11.39 -14.22
CA ARG A 39 8.30 12.77 -14.52
C ARG A 39 7.92 13.68 -13.35
N ASN A 40 8.43 14.91 -13.34
CA ASN A 40 8.12 15.94 -12.34
C ASN A 40 8.46 15.54 -10.89
N PHE A 41 9.71 15.09 -10.68
CA PHE A 41 10.20 14.61 -9.38
C PHE A 41 9.94 15.61 -8.23
N GLY A 42 10.19 16.90 -8.44
CA GLY A 42 9.95 17.93 -7.41
C GLY A 42 8.49 18.02 -6.96
N LYS A 43 7.53 18.03 -7.90
CA LYS A 43 6.09 18.04 -7.56
C LYS A 43 5.67 16.77 -6.82
N ARG A 44 6.19 15.62 -7.22
CA ARG A 44 5.94 14.32 -6.57
C ARG A 44 6.51 14.25 -5.16
N PHE A 45 7.73 14.73 -4.99
CA PHE A 45 8.37 14.81 -3.69
C PHE A 45 7.60 15.74 -2.76
N GLY A 46 7.19 16.93 -3.23
CA GLY A 46 6.32 17.83 -2.46
C GLY A 46 4.99 17.20 -2.07
N LEU A 47 4.35 16.45 -2.98
CA LEU A 47 3.13 15.68 -2.67
C LEU A 47 3.38 14.59 -1.63
N MET A 48 4.49 13.85 -1.76
CA MET A 48 4.91 12.83 -0.80
C MET A 48 5.14 13.41 0.59
N MET A 49 5.89 14.51 0.69
CA MET A 49 6.10 15.20 1.97
C MET A 49 4.79 15.68 2.58
N LYS A 50 3.89 16.25 1.78
CA LYS A 50 2.57 16.72 2.24
C LYS A 50 1.66 15.58 2.72
N VAL A 51 1.66 14.44 2.04
CA VAL A 51 0.70 13.35 2.30
C VAL A 51 1.28 12.29 3.24
N ALA A 52 2.50 11.81 2.98
CA ALA A 52 3.12 10.74 3.76
C ALA A 52 3.73 11.27 5.07
N ILE A 53 4.54 12.33 5.02
CA ILE A 53 5.14 12.90 6.24
C ILE A 53 4.16 13.79 6.98
N GLY A 54 3.47 14.69 6.27
CA GLY A 54 2.47 15.60 6.85
C GLY A 54 1.13 14.93 7.18
N GLN A 55 0.91 13.66 6.79
CA GLN A 55 -0.29 12.88 7.12
C GLN A 55 -1.63 13.58 6.78
N THR A 56 -1.63 14.52 5.83
CA THR A 56 -2.78 15.41 5.56
C THR A 56 -4.08 14.68 5.24
N LYS A 57 -4.01 13.52 4.56
CA LYS A 57 -5.18 12.68 4.29
C LYS A 57 -5.69 11.94 5.54
N MET A 58 -4.82 11.61 6.49
CA MET A 58 -5.21 10.94 7.73
C MET A 58 -5.98 11.90 8.66
N PHE A 59 -5.56 13.16 8.72
CA PHE A 59 -6.21 14.22 9.49
C PHE A 59 -7.60 14.63 8.97
N ARG A 60 -8.08 14.08 7.85
CA ARG A 60 -9.51 14.11 7.49
C ARG A 60 -10.42 13.56 8.59
N ARG A 61 -9.89 12.74 9.50
CA ARG A 61 -10.53 12.38 10.78
C ARG A 61 -9.57 12.76 11.91
N PRO A 62 -9.68 13.95 12.52
CA PRO A 62 -8.62 14.54 13.34
C PRO A 62 -8.12 13.65 14.47
N ILE A 63 -9.03 13.08 15.28
CA ILE A 63 -8.67 12.26 16.46
C ILE A 63 -7.90 11.00 16.04
N LEU A 64 -8.49 10.20 15.14
CA LEU A 64 -7.84 8.96 14.67
C LEU A 64 -6.60 9.24 13.81
N GLY A 65 -6.59 10.37 13.11
CA GLY A 65 -5.45 10.84 12.34
C GLY A 65 -4.28 11.20 13.24
N LEU A 66 -4.52 11.88 14.36
CA LEU A 66 -3.50 12.21 15.35
C LEU A 66 -2.88 10.96 15.98
N ILE A 67 -3.71 10.01 16.44
CA ILE A 67 -3.21 8.75 17.02
C ILE A 67 -2.34 8.00 15.99
N HIS A 68 -2.77 7.94 14.73
CA HIS A 68 -1.98 7.31 13.67
C HIS A 68 -0.68 8.08 13.37
N ALA A 69 -0.71 9.41 13.36
CA ALA A 69 0.46 10.24 13.11
C ALA A 69 1.50 10.09 14.22
N LEU A 70 1.07 10.01 15.49
CA LEU A 70 1.96 9.73 16.63
C LEU A 70 2.63 8.35 16.50
N VAL A 71 1.87 7.34 16.06
CA VAL A 71 2.44 6.01 15.79
C VAL A 71 3.47 6.09 14.65
N PHE A 72 3.13 6.76 13.55
CA PHE A 72 4.03 6.91 12.40
C PHE A 72 5.34 7.62 12.76
N TRP A 73 5.27 8.80 13.38
CA TRP A 73 6.47 9.55 13.75
C TRP A 73 7.26 8.87 14.87
N GLY A 74 6.57 8.23 15.83
CA GLY A 74 7.24 7.43 16.85
C GLY A 74 8.04 6.29 16.25
N PHE A 75 7.52 5.59 15.25
CA PHE A 75 8.28 4.57 14.53
C PHE A 75 9.46 5.12 13.74
N LEU A 76 9.38 6.32 13.17
CA LEU A 76 10.54 6.96 12.51
C LEU A 76 11.67 7.25 13.50
N VAL A 77 11.35 7.69 14.71
CA VAL A 77 12.33 7.93 15.77
C VAL A 77 12.92 6.61 16.28
N ILE A 78 12.07 5.64 16.60
CA ILE A 78 12.49 4.32 17.11
C ILE A 78 13.33 3.56 16.09
N LEU A 79 13.07 3.73 14.78
CA LEU A 79 13.85 3.09 13.71
C LEU A 79 15.35 3.43 13.79
N ILE A 80 15.70 4.64 14.23
CA ILE A 80 17.12 5.02 14.43
C ILE A 80 17.75 4.14 15.51
N GLY A 81 17.05 3.92 16.62
CA GLY A 81 17.48 3.00 17.69
C GLY A 81 17.53 1.54 17.23
N SER A 82 16.58 1.09 16.39
CA SER A 82 16.63 -0.26 15.82
C SER A 82 17.83 -0.46 14.89
N ILE A 83 18.26 0.56 14.15
CA ILE A 83 19.49 0.52 13.34
C ILE A 83 20.72 0.42 14.25
N GLU A 84 20.79 1.22 15.31
CA GLU A 84 21.83 1.12 16.35
C GLU A 84 21.92 -0.31 16.90
N MET A 85 20.78 -0.91 17.30
CA MET A 85 20.75 -2.27 17.83
C MET A 85 21.32 -3.33 16.86
N VAL A 86 21.11 -3.17 15.55
CA VAL A 86 21.68 -4.10 14.55
C VAL A 86 23.20 -3.94 14.45
N ILE A 87 23.69 -2.70 14.48
CA ILE A 87 25.13 -2.40 14.46
C ILE A 87 25.79 -2.96 15.72
N ASP A 88 25.21 -2.67 16.88
CA ASP A 88 25.67 -3.08 18.19
C ASP A 88 25.68 -4.61 18.34
N GLY A 89 24.64 -5.29 17.85
CA GLY A 89 24.56 -6.75 17.84
C GLY A 89 25.68 -7.43 17.04
N LEU A 90 26.11 -6.82 15.92
CA LEU A 90 27.24 -7.32 15.11
C LEU A 90 28.58 -7.00 15.75
N ALA A 91 28.76 -5.75 16.19
CA ALA A 91 30.03 -5.26 16.72
C ALA A 91 30.28 -5.69 18.17
N GLY A 92 29.25 -6.16 18.89
CA GLY A 92 29.29 -6.40 20.33
C GLY A 92 29.49 -5.13 21.14
N LEU A 93 28.99 -4.01 20.61
CA LEU A 93 28.99 -2.72 21.31
C LEU A 93 27.70 -2.60 22.13
N GLU A 94 27.70 -1.76 23.15
CA GLU A 94 26.49 -1.50 23.93
C GLU A 94 25.64 -0.38 23.33
N ARG A 95 26.24 0.73 22.88
CA ARG A 95 25.59 1.92 22.27
C ARG A 95 26.52 2.65 21.30
N SER A 96 26.59 2.22 20.04
CA SER A 96 27.51 2.80 19.05
C SER A 96 27.24 4.26 18.69
N LEU A 97 25.99 4.73 18.78
CA LEU A 97 25.64 6.11 18.39
C LEU A 97 25.75 7.11 19.55
N SER A 98 26.19 6.67 20.73
CA SER A 98 26.38 7.51 21.92
C SER A 98 27.36 8.68 21.69
N VAL A 99 28.25 8.57 20.70
CA VAL A 99 29.20 9.61 20.28
C VAL A 99 28.51 10.91 19.85
N LEU A 100 27.23 10.87 19.46
CA LEU A 100 26.46 12.06 19.05
C LEU A 100 26.06 12.97 20.23
N GLY A 101 26.36 12.58 21.48
CA GLY A 101 26.21 13.43 22.66
C GLY A 101 24.77 13.85 22.93
N TRP A 102 24.50 15.17 22.98
CA TRP A 102 23.17 15.69 23.32
C TRP A 102 22.08 15.24 22.33
N PHE A 103 22.42 15.10 21.04
CA PHE A 103 21.46 14.68 20.02
C PHE A 103 21.07 13.22 20.21
N TYR A 104 22.01 12.38 20.63
CA TYR A 104 21.74 11.00 21.04
C TYR A 104 20.75 10.95 22.19
N ASN A 105 21.01 11.73 23.25
CA ASN A 105 20.12 11.79 24.42
C ASN A 105 18.69 12.20 24.03
N PHE A 106 18.55 13.14 23.10
CA PHE A 106 17.24 13.56 22.58
C PHE A 106 16.54 12.44 21.81
N ILE A 107 17.24 11.73 20.91
CA ILE A 107 16.65 10.61 20.14
C ILE A 107 16.20 9.49 21.07
N ILE A 108 17.04 9.10 22.02
CA ILE A 108 16.72 8.02 22.95
C ILE A 108 15.55 8.41 23.86
N ALA A 109 15.54 9.63 24.39
CA ALA A 109 14.44 10.10 25.23
C ALA A 109 13.12 10.17 24.47
N SER A 110 13.15 10.69 23.24
CA SER A 110 11.95 10.74 22.40
C SER A 110 11.48 9.34 22.01
N GLY A 111 12.37 8.43 21.65
CA GLY A 111 12.04 7.03 21.37
C GLY A 111 11.40 6.31 22.57
N ASP A 112 11.94 6.53 23.77
CA ASP A 112 11.43 5.97 25.03
C ASP A 112 10.02 6.47 25.36
N VAL A 113 9.76 7.78 25.17
CA VAL A 113 8.42 8.37 25.31
C VAL A 113 7.47 7.89 24.22
N PHE A 114 7.92 7.77 22.97
CA PHE A 114 7.09 7.26 21.89
C PHE A 114 6.73 5.79 22.09
N ALA A 115 7.59 4.98 22.70
CA ALA A 115 7.29 3.58 22.98
C ALA A 115 6.02 3.43 23.84
N ILE A 116 5.88 4.20 24.93
CA ILE A 116 4.65 4.16 25.75
C ILE A 116 3.44 4.76 25.03
N ILE A 117 3.61 5.83 24.25
CA ILE A 117 2.53 6.41 23.42
C ILE A 117 2.01 5.36 22.43
N ILE A 118 2.91 4.61 21.79
CA ILE A 118 2.53 3.57 20.83
C ILE A 118 1.85 2.40 21.54
N VAL A 119 2.31 1.97 22.72
CA VAL A 119 1.60 0.94 23.52
C VAL A 119 0.14 1.34 23.73
N VAL A 120 -0.11 2.57 24.19
CA VAL A 120 -1.47 3.07 24.43
C VAL A 120 -2.26 3.15 23.12
N ALA A 121 -1.68 3.70 22.06
CA ALA A 121 -2.33 3.81 20.75
C ALA A 121 -2.74 2.45 20.18
N ILE A 122 -1.87 1.45 20.31
CA ILE A 122 -2.10 0.09 19.80
C ILE A 122 -3.12 -0.64 20.65
N ALA A 123 -3.12 -0.45 21.98
CA ALA A 123 -4.19 -0.95 22.85
C ALA A 123 -5.56 -0.37 22.46
N ILE A 124 -5.62 0.93 22.11
CA ILE A 124 -6.84 1.57 21.59
C ILE A 124 -7.25 0.96 20.24
N PHE A 125 -6.31 0.75 19.32
CA PHE A 125 -6.62 0.16 18.01
C PHE A 125 -7.04 -1.31 18.10
N LEU A 126 -6.42 -2.09 18.97
CA LEU A 126 -6.73 -3.49 19.20
C LEU A 126 -8.08 -3.63 19.90
N SER A 127 -8.34 -2.88 20.97
CA SER A 127 -9.64 -2.87 21.66
C SER A 127 -10.77 -2.47 20.71
N ARG A 128 -10.57 -1.42 19.89
CA ARG A 128 -11.52 -1.04 18.86
C ARG A 128 -11.79 -2.15 17.84
N ARG A 129 -10.82 -2.98 17.53
CA ARG A 129 -10.98 -4.07 16.57
C ARG A 129 -11.62 -5.32 17.17
N LEU A 130 -11.36 -5.60 18.44
CA LEU A 130 -11.86 -6.78 19.15
C LEU A 130 -13.28 -6.56 19.72
N PHE A 131 -13.60 -5.34 20.17
CA PHE A 131 -14.82 -5.06 20.91
C PHE A 131 -15.81 -4.13 20.19
N MET A 132 -15.38 -3.33 19.20
CA MET A 132 -16.29 -2.44 18.48
C MET A 132 -16.59 -2.96 17.07
N HIS A 133 -17.86 -3.03 16.74
CA HIS A 133 -18.33 -3.38 15.39
C HIS A 133 -18.33 -2.14 14.49
N VAL A 134 -17.34 -2.02 13.61
CA VAL A 134 -17.18 -0.87 12.73
C VAL A 134 -17.52 -1.29 11.30
N LYS A 135 -18.67 -0.84 10.79
CA LYS A 135 -19.22 -1.19 9.46
C LYS A 135 -18.19 -1.21 8.32
N ARG A 136 -17.26 -0.24 8.27
CA ARG A 136 -16.23 -0.18 7.20
C ARG A 136 -15.19 -1.32 7.28
N PHE A 137 -15.07 -2.02 8.39
CA PHE A 137 -14.19 -3.18 8.58
C PHE A 137 -14.89 -4.50 8.26
N GLU A 138 -16.17 -4.44 7.91
CA GLU A 138 -16.92 -5.54 7.32
C GLU A 138 -17.07 -5.32 5.81
N GLY A 139 -17.57 -6.35 5.14
CA GLY A 139 -17.76 -6.41 3.69
C GLY A 139 -17.57 -7.84 3.19
N ILE A 140 -18.07 -8.14 2.00
CA ILE A 140 -17.91 -9.45 1.35
C ILE A 140 -16.44 -9.84 1.12
N GLU A 141 -15.58 -8.83 0.99
CA GLU A 141 -14.13 -8.98 0.80
C GLU A 141 -13.35 -9.21 2.11
N MET A 142 -13.96 -8.90 3.26
CA MET A 142 -13.30 -8.95 4.57
C MET A 142 -13.37 -10.36 5.16
N LYS A 143 -12.47 -11.23 4.70
CA LYS A 143 -12.37 -12.63 5.16
C LYS A 143 -11.72 -12.74 6.54
N ARG A 144 -11.92 -13.86 7.23
CA ARG A 144 -11.29 -14.15 8.55
C ARG A 144 -9.78 -13.88 8.55
N ILE A 145 -9.08 -14.23 7.46
CA ILE A 145 -7.64 -14.01 7.32
C ILE A 145 -7.27 -12.51 7.38
N SER A 146 -8.09 -11.62 6.80
CA SER A 146 -7.89 -10.17 6.90
C SER A 146 -8.02 -9.68 8.34
N HIS A 147 -8.96 -10.21 9.12
CA HIS A 147 -9.09 -9.83 10.54
C HIS A 147 -7.91 -10.35 11.38
N VAL A 148 -7.52 -11.61 11.18
CA VAL A 148 -6.36 -12.22 11.87
C VAL A 148 -5.08 -11.47 11.54
N ASP A 149 -4.85 -11.14 10.28
CA ASP A 149 -3.65 -10.42 9.83
C ASP A 149 -3.51 -9.05 10.51
N ALA A 150 -4.62 -8.31 10.69
CA ALA A 150 -4.57 -7.05 11.43
C ALA A 150 -4.26 -7.26 12.92
N ASN A 151 -4.87 -8.27 13.55
CA ASN A 151 -4.66 -8.56 14.96
C ASN A 151 -3.22 -9.00 15.21
N VAL A 152 -2.68 -9.88 14.37
CA VAL A 152 -1.29 -10.35 14.45
C VAL A 152 -0.32 -9.17 14.34
N ALA A 153 -0.50 -8.28 13.35
CA ALA A 153 0.37 -7.11 13.21
C ALA A 153 0.31 -6.19 14.43
N LEU A 154 -0.89 -5.88 14.95
CA LEU A 154 -1.06 -5.05 16.15
C LEU A 154 -0.45 -5.70 17.39
N THR A 155 -0.61 -7.02 17.56
CA THR A 155 -0.02 -7.75 18.68
C THR A 155 1.50 -7.77 18.60
N ILE A 156 2.09 -8.01 17.42
CA ILE A 156 3.55 -7.96 17.25
C ILE A 156 4.08 -6.56 17.57
N ILE A 157 3.42 -5.50 17.09
CA ILE A 157 3.80 -4.12 17.42
C ILE A 157 3.71 -3.88 18.93
N LEU A 158 2.66 -4.34 19.60
CA LEU A 158 2.52 -4.21 21.04
C LEU A 158 3.67 -4.90 21.78
N LEU A 159 4.01 -6.12 21.37
CA LEU A 159 5.14 -6.88 21.94
C LEU A 159 6.49 -6.20 21.66
N LEU A 160 6.66 -5.60 20.49
CA LEU A 160 7.84 -4.80 20.17
C LEU A 160 7.98 -3.60 21.12
N MET A 161 6.89 -2.88 21.40
CA MET A 161 6.97 -1.73 22.32
C MET A 161 7.16 -2.16 23.78
N ILE A 162 6.53 -3.24 24.22
CA ILE A 162 6.72 -3.79 25.57
C ILE A 162 8.17 -4.27 25.75
N SER A 163 8.72 -4.99 24.77
CA SER A 163 10.11 -5.44 24.82
C SER A 163 11.10 -4.27 24.77
N LEU A 164 10.81 -3.20 24.02
CA LEU A 164 11.62 -1.97 24.01
C LEU A 164 11.60 -1.25 25.36
N LEU A 165 10.43 -1.09 25.99
CA LEU A 165 10.32 -0.48 27.32
C LEU A 165 11.03 -1.33 28.38
N GLY A 166 10.88 -2.66 28.32
CA GLY A 166 11.60 -3.58 29.20
C GLY A 166 13.11 -3.53 29.01
N LEU A 167 13.58 -3.42 27.75
CA LEU A 167 14.99 -3.24 27.41
C LEU A 167 15.55 -1.96 28.03
N ASN A 168 14.86 -0.83 27.86
CA ASN A 168 15.28 0.46 28.40
C ASN A 168 15.27 0.48 29.94
N ALA A 169 14.21 -0.06 30.56
CA ALA A 169 14.09 -0.10 32.02
C ALA A 169 15.15 -1.00 32.67
N SER A 170 15.38 -2.18 32.12
CA SER A 170 16.42 -3.11 32.60
C SER A 170 17.83 -2.56 32.38
N TYR A 171 18.08 -1.84 31.28
CA TYR A 171 19.35 -1.15 31.04
C TYR A 171 19.64 -0.10 32.11
N VAL A 172 18.67 0.79 32.38
CA VAL A 172 18.81 1.83 33.42
C VAL A 172 19.00 1.20 34.81
N ALA A 173 18.21 0.17 35.15
CA ALA A 173 18.34 -0.54 36.41
C ALA A 173 19.72 -1.20 36.58
N TYR A 174 20.23 -1.85 35.52
CA TYR A 174 21.54 -2.50 35.55
C TYR A 174 22.66 -1.50 35.77
N GLN A 175 22.70 -0.40 34.99
CA GLN A 175 23.74 0.62 35.13
C GLN A 175 23.67 1.36 36.47
N THR A 176 22.47 1.59 36.99
CA THR A 176 22.31 2.21 38.32
C THR A 176 22.84 1.29 39.43
N ALA A 177 22.59 -0.02 39.33
CA ALA A 177 23.07 -0.99 40.31
C ALA A 177 24.59 -1.22 40.28
N THR A 178 25.24 -1.00 39.13
CA THR A 178 26.68 -1.18 38.94
C THR A 178 27.49 0.12 39.04
N ASN A 179 26.82 1.27 39.28
CA ASN A 179 27.40 2.61 39.11
C ASN A 179 28.04 2.81 37.71
N GLY A 180 27.49 2.15 36.70
CA GLY A 180 27.87 2.30 35.31
C GLY A 180 27.40 3.62 34.70
N THR A 181 28.01 4.01 33.59
CA THR A 181 27.57 5.21 32.86
C THR A 181 26.32 4.89 32.03
N ILE A 182 25.29 5.73 32.17
CA ILE A 182 24.07 5.62 31.37
C ILE A 182 24.26 6.43 30.09
N HIS A 183 24.27 5.75 28.95
CA HIS A 183 24.34 6.40 27.64
C HIS A 183 22.93 6.64 27.10
N GLY A 184 22.54 7.91 26.96
CA GLY A 184 21.18 8.30 26.59
C GLY A 184 20.36 8.79 27.79
N TYR A 185 19.17 9.33 27.50
CA TYR A 185 18.22 9.76 28.52
C TYR A 185 16.92 8.96 28.37
N PHE A 186 16.44 8.34 29.45
CA PHE A 186 15.32 7.39 29.43
C PHE A 186 14.24 7.81 30.45
N PRO A 187 13.35 8.75 30.12
CA PRO A 187 12.33 9.22 31.06
C PRO A 187 11.42 8.11 31.59
N ILE A 188 10.93 7.25 30.70
CA ILE A 188 10.00 6.16 31.01
C ILE A 188 10.79 4.95 31.51
N GLY A 189 11.92 4.64 30.88
CA GLY A 189 12.83 3.58 31.33
C GLY A 189 13.26 3.78 32.78
N ASN A 190 13.63 5.00 33.18
CA ASN A 190 14.01 5.32 34.56
C ASN A 190 12.85 5.16 35.55
N TYR A 191 11.62 5.55 35.15
CA TYR A 191 10.44 5.32 35.99
C TYR A 191 10.15 3.82 36.18
N LEU A 192 10.27 3.04 35.11
CA LEU A 192 10.04 1.59 35.13
C LEU A 192 11.21 0.80 35.74
N ALA A 193 12.40 1.38 35.85
CA ALA A 193 13.58 0.74 36.44
C ALA A 193 13.33 0.32 37.89
N GLY A 194 12.45 1.02 38.62
CA GLY A 194 12.03 0.66 39.97
C GLY A 194 11.43 -0.75 40.09
N LEU A 195 10.87 -1.30 39.00
CA LEU A 195 10.36 -2.68 38.97
C LEU A 195 11.47 -3.73 39.17
N PHE A 196 12.73 -3.36 38.92
CA PHE A 196 13.90 -4.22 39.06
C PHE A 196 14.69 -3.99 40.36
N GLY A 197 14.32 -3.00 41.18
CA GLY A 197 15.12 -2.52 42.31
C GLY A 197 15.40 -3.56 43.41
N ASN A 198 14.54 -4.56 43.57
CA ASN A 198 14.70 -5.63 44.58
C ASN A 198 15.32 -6.92 43.99
N MET A 199 15.74 -6.90 42.73
CA MET A 199 16.30 -8.09 42.07
C MET A 199 17.82 -8.12 42.19
N SER A 200 18.40 -9.32 42.17
CA SER A 200 19.87 -9.45 42.11
C SER A 200 20.39 -8.99 40.75
N LEU A 201 21.66 -8.53 40.71
CA LEU A 201 22.29 -8.04 39.48
C LEU A 201 22.23 -9.06 38.33
N ALA A 202 22.41 -10.35 38.64
CA ALA A 202 22.32 -11.44 37.67
C ALA A 202 20.92 -11.59 37.06
N VAL A 203 19.87 -11.35 37.85
CA VAL A 203 18.47 -11.39 37.38
C VAL A 203 18.18 -10.19 36.50
N ILE A 204 18.64 -8.99 36.85
CA ILE A 204 18.47 -7.78 36.03
C ILE A 204 19.16 -7.96 34.67
N HIS A 205 20.40 -8.45 34.67
CA HIS A 205 21.13 -8.73 33.43
C HIS A 205 20.40 -9.76 32.55
N THR A 206 19.86 -10.83 33.15
CA THR A 206 19.07 -11.82 32.42
C THR A 206 17.83 -11.20 31.78
N HIS A 207 17.10 -10.34 32.50
CA HIS A 207 15.95 -9.62 31.92
C HIS A 207 16.38 -8.73 30.76
N HIS A 208 17.49 -8.00 30.90
CA HIS A 208 18.03 -7.18 29.83
C HIS A 208 18.30 -8.00 28.56
N GLN A 209 18.97 -9.15 28.70
CA GLN A 209 19.23 -10.06 27.57
C GLN A 209 17.94 -10.59 26.95
N VAL A 210 16.96 -10.99 27.77
CA VAL A 210 15.65 -11.48 27.28
C VAL A 210 14.91 -10.39 26.49
N TYR A 211 14.85 -9.16 27.00
CA TYR A 211 14.20 -8.06 26.28
C TYR A 211 14.95 -7.68 25.02
N TRP A 212 16.28 -7.64 25.05
CA TRP A 212 17.10 -7.35 23.87
C TRP A 212 16.88 -8.39 22.77
N TRP A 213 17.02 -9.68 23.09
CA TRP A 213 16.85 -10.77 22.11
C TRP A 213 15.41 -10.89 21.63
N SER A 214 14.43 -10.81 22.52
CA SER A 214 13.02 -10.86 22.11
C SER A 214 12.67 -9.69 21.18
N HIS A 215 13.15 -8.48 21.46
CA HIS A 215 12.89 -7.32 20.63
C HIS A 215 13.46 -7.48 19.22
N ILE A 216 14.76 -7.79 19.11
CA ILE A 216 15.43 -7.83 17.80
C ILE A 216 14.96 -9.02 16.95
N LEU A 217 14.71 -10.17 17.58
CA LEU A 217 14.14 -11.33 16.87
C LEU A 217 12.71 -11.07 16.41
N LEU A 218 11.91 -10.34 17.21
CA LEU A 218 10.57 -9.90 16.78
C LEU A 218 10.66 -8.95 15.57
N ILE A 219 11.64 -8.03 15.53
CA ILE A 219 11.87 -7.18 14.34
C ILE A 219 12.16 -8.05 13.11
N PHE A 220 13.06 -9.03 13.23
CA PHE A 220 13.44 -9.91 12.12
C PHE A 220 12.27 -10.75 11.59
N VAL A 221 11.47 -11.32 12.50
CA VAL A 221 10.25 -12.04 12.16
C VAL A 221 9.25 -11.11 11.50
N PHE A 222 9.03 -9.92 12.07
CA PHE A 222 8.05 -8.98 11.55
C PHE A 222 8.42 -8.49 10.15
N ALA A 223 9.69 -8.15 9.91
CA ALA A 223 10.21 -7.71 8.62
C ALA A 223 9.93 -8.72 7.49
N ASN A 224 10.05 -10.02 7.78
CA ASN A 224 9.75 -11.09 6.82
C ASN A 224 8.26 -11.42 6.69
N LEU A 225 7.44 -11.08 7.70
CA LEU A 225 5.99 -11.18 7.64
C LEU A 225 5.36 -10.04 6.82
N LEU A 226 5.97 -8.83 6.84
CA LEU A 226 5.42 -7.62 6.22
C LEU A 226 4.91 -7.84 4.79
N PRO A 227 5.69 -8.40 3.83
CA PRO A 227 5.27 -8.45 2.42
C PRO A 227 3.99 -9.26 2.18
N TYR A 228 3.69 -10.21 3.06
CA TYR A 228 2.51 -11.09 2.96
C TYR A 228 1.29 -10.57 3.72
N SER A 229 1.46 -9.54 4.55
CA SER A 229 0.43 -8.92 5.38
C SER A 229 -0.10 -7.61 4.80
N LYS A 230 -1.21 -7.11 5.32
CA LYS A 230 -1.68 -5.74 5.07
C LYS A 230 -0.75 -4.68 5.66
N HIS A 231 0.09 -5.05 6.64
CA HIS A 231 1.02 -4.09 7.27
C HIS A 231 2.16 -3.72 6.32
N PHE A 232 2.31 -4.39 5.17
CA PHE A 232 3.23 -3.99 4.11
C PHE A 232 3.06 -2.53 3.65
N HIS A 233 1.89 -1.92 3.90
CA HIS A 233 1.67 -0.51 3.64
C HIS A 233 2.68 0.42 4.32
N VAL A 234 3.29 0.03 5.45
CA VAL A 234 4.32 0.85 6.11
C VAL A 234 5.51 1.08 5.17
N PHE A 235 5.83 0.09 4.33
CA PHE A 235 6.90 0.17 3.35
C PHE A 235 6.42 0.75 2.01
N MET A 236 5.25 0.32 1.53
CA MET A 236 4.79 0.65 0.18
C MET A 236 4.04 1.99 0.06
N SER A 237 3.51 2.53 1.16
CA SER A 237 2.73 3.78 1.14
C SER A 237 3.54 4.98 0.67
N VAL A 238 4.77 5.16 1.16
CA VAL A 238 5.62 6.31 0.80
C VAL A 238 5.97 6.29 -0.70
N PRO A 239 6.48 5.17 -1.28
CA PRO A 239 6.65 5.05 -2.73
C PRO A 239 5.36 5.25 -3.52
N ASN A 240 4.22 4.72 -3.05
CA ASN A 240 2.95 4.87 -3.76
C ASN A 240 2.48 6.32 -3.82
N VAL A 241 2.61 7.06 -2.71
CA VAL A 241 2.28 8.48 -2.66
C VAL A 241 3.20 9.30 -3.57
N PHE A 242 4.51 8.99 -3.59
CA PHE A 242 5.43 9.62 -4.54
C PHE A 242 5.04 9.34 -6.00
N LEU A 243 4.63 8.12 -6.30
CA LEU A 243 4.18 7.68 -7.63
C LEU A 243 2.70 7.98 -7.88
N SER A 244 2.07 8.82 -7.07
CA SER A 244 0.67 9.23 -7.26
C SER A 244 0.44 9.96 -8.57
N ARG A 245 -0.82 9.96 -9.01
CA ARG A 245 -1.23 10.75 -10.15
C ARG A 245 -1.09 12.25 -9.85
N LEU A 246 -0.55 13.01 -10.82
CA LEU A 246 -0.45 14.48 -10.75
C LEU A 246 -1.54 15.20 -11.56
N GLU A 247 -2.14 14.50 -12.53
CA GLU A 247 -3.24 15.03 -13.32
C GLU A 247 -4.55 15.00 -12.53
N PRO A 248 -5.55 15.81 -12.93
CA PRO A 248 -6.88 15.77 -12.32
C PRO A 248 -7.47 14.35 -12.28
N LEU A 249 -8.12 14.02 -11.17
CA LEU A 249 -8.91 12.79 -11.05
C LEU A 249 -9.99 12.77 -12.13
N GLY A 250 -10.24 11.61 -12.72
CA GLY A 250 -11.22 11.44 -13.80
C GLY A 250 -10.71 11.70 -15.21
N LYS A 251 -9.55 12.35 -15.39
CA LYS A 251 -8.89 12.36 -16.71
C LYS A 251 -8.56 10.91 -17.08
N LEU A 252 -8.91 10.44 -18.26
CA LEU A 252 -8.50 9.11 -18.73
C LEU A 252 -7.34 9.26 -19.71
N PRO A 253 -6.22 8.53 -19.53
CA PRO A 253 -5.17 8.54 -20.53
C PRO A 253 -5.68 7.83 -21.79
N ASN A 254 -5.30 8.39 -22.95
CA ASN A 254 -5.48 7.70 -24.23
C ASN A 254 -4.65 6.42 -24.22
N MET A 255 -5.16 5.38 -24.88
CA MET A 255 -4.39 4.15 -25.04
C MET A 255 -3.43 4.37 -26.21
N GLU A 256 -2.13 4.21 -25.96
CA GLU A 256 -1.10 4.51 -26.96
C GLU A 256 -1.21 3.60 -28.18
N ASN A 257 -1.61 2.35 -27.97
CA ASN A 257 -1.83 1.37 -29.04
C ASN A 257 -2.97 1.79 -29.97
N VAL A 258 -4.15 2.16 -29.43
CA VAL A 258 -5.24 2.71 -30.25
C VAL A 258 -4.85 4.04 -30.88
N THR A 259 -4.11 4.90 -30.16
CA THR A 259 -3.65 6.19 -30.71
C THR A 259 -2.71 5.98 -31.89
N ARG A 260 -1.87 4.94 -31.86
CA ARG A 260 -1.00 4.55 -32.96
C ARG A 260 -1.82 4.09 -34.17
N GLU A 261 -2.77 3.20 -33.98
CA GLU A 261 -3.64 2.71 -35.05
C GLU A 261 -4.44 3.85 -35.69
N VAL A 262 -5.05 4.73 -34.90
CA VAL A 262 -5.77 5.90 -35.40
C VAL A 262 -4.85 6.82 -36.20
N LYS A 263 -3.61 7.06 -35.75
CA LYS A 263 -2.63 7.87 -36.50
C LYS A 263 -2.24 7.24 -37.84
N ILE A 264 -2.15 5.90 -37.89
CA ILE A 264 -1.89 5.17 -39.14
C ILE A 264 -3.08 5.32 -40.09
N MET A 265 -4.31 5.17 -39.60
CA MET A 265 -5.53 5.35 -40.39
C MET A 265 -5.71 6.79 -40.90
N MET A 266 -5.27 7.79 -40.12
CA MET A 266 -5.33 9.21 -40.50
C MET A 266 -4.19 9.65 -41.43
N ASN A 267 -3.19 8.80 -41.69
CA ASN A 267 -2.07 9.11 -42.58
C ASN A 267 -2.18 8.30 -43.89
N PRO A 268 -2.56 8.95 -45.02
CA PRO A 268 -2.72 8.30 -46.31
C PRO A 268 -1.48 7.53 -46.78
N GLU A 269 -0.28 7.98 -46.41
CA GLU A 269 0.99 7.36 -46.82
C GLU A 269 1.26 6.03 -46.10
N THR A 270 0.68 5.83 -44.91
CA THR A 270 0.85 4.59 -44.12
C THR A 270 -0.31 3.62 -44.25
N ALA A 271 -1.38 3.97 -44.96
CA ALA A 271 -2.59 3.15 -45.12
C ALA A 271 -2.32 1.76 -45.74
N TYR A 272 -1.20 1.60 -46.45
CA TYR A 272 -0.78 0.35 -47.09
C TYR A 272 0.51 -0.25 -46.50
N ALA A 273 1.03 0.30 -45.40
CA ALA A 273 2.21 -0.25 -44.74
C ALA A 273 1.87 -1.59 -44.09
N ALA A 274 2.59 -2.65 -44.46
CA ALA A 274 2.39 -3.96 -43.85
C ALA A 274 2.67 -3.90 -42.35
N ALA A 275 1.77 -4.44 -41.53
CA ALA A 275 2.01 -4.61 -40.11
C ALA A 275 3.29 -5.45 -39.91
N PRO A 276 4.14 -5.12 -38.92
CA PRO A 276 5.33 -5.92 -38.65
C PRO A 276 4.91 -7.37 -38.37
N ALA A 277 5.47 -8.33 -39.10
CA ALA A 277 5.10 -9.75 -39.00
C ALA A 277 5.25 -10.34 -37.57
N ASN A 278 6.03 -9.67 -36.71
CA ASN A 278 6.30 -10.05 -35.32
C ASN A 278 5.78 -9.03 -34.29
N ALA A 279 4.81 -8.18 -34.65
CA ALA A 279 4.17 -7.32 -33.65
C ALA A 279 3.39 -8.21 -32.66
N PRO A 280 3.69 -8.18 -31.35
CA PRO A 280 2.90 -8.92 -30.37
C PRO A 280 1.46 -8.41 -30.43
N ILE A 281 0.49 -9.33 -30.37
CA ILE A 281 -0.93 -8.98 -30.28
C ILE A 281 -1.12 -8.28 -28.93
N GLU A 282 -1.16 -6.95 -28.96
CA GLU A 282 -1.36 -6.14 -27.76
C GLU A 282 -2.83 -6.21 -27.33
N ARG A 283 -3.07 -6.75 -26.14
CA ARG A 283 -4.41 -6.80 -25.54
C ARG A 283 -4.85 -5.41 -25.08
N PHE A 284 -6.09 -5.05 -25.37
CA PHE A 284 -6.71 -3.83 -24.87
C PHE A 284 -7.27 -4.02 -23.45
N GLY A 285 -6.82 -3.20 -22.50
CA GLY A 285 -7.33 -3.22 -21.13
C GLY A 285 -6.75 -4.34 -20.25
N VAL A 286 -7.50 -4.77 -19.23
CA VAL A 286 -7.06 -5.73 -18.21
C VAL A 286 -8.04 -6.90 -18.12
N ARG A 287 -7.60 -8.11 -18.51
CA ARG A 287 -8.34 -9.36 -18.25
C ARG A 287 -7.89 -10.01 -16.94
N ASP A 288 -6.58 -10.17 -16.80
CA ASP A 288 -5.97 -10.86 -15.65
C ASP A 288 -4.79 -10.07 -15.04
N ALA A 289 -4.17 -10.63 -14.00
CA ALA A 289 -3.16 -10.01 -13.16
C ALA A 289 -1.96 -9.42 -13.93
N GLU A 290 -1.45 -10.14 -14.93
CA GLU A 290 -0.32 -9.73 -15.78
C GLU A 290 -0.65 -8.58 -16.73
N ASP A 291 -1.93 -8.37 -17.04
CA ASP A 291 -2.39 -7.25 -17.86
C ASP A 291 -2.45 -5.95 -17.04
N ALA A 292 -2.52 -6.05 -15.71
CA ALA A 292 -2.50 -4.88 -14.86
C ALA A 292 -1.18 -4.13 -14.99
N SER A 293 -1.25 -2.79 -14.95
CA SER A 293 -0.04 -1.97 -14.99
C SER A 293 0.80 -2.15 -13.71
N TRP A 294 2.11 -1.91 -13.78
CA TRP A 294 2.97 -1.92 -12.60
C TRP A 294 2.45 -0.99 -11.50
N LYS A 295 1.80 0.11 -11.88
CA LYS A 295 1.21 1.06 -10.93
C LYS A 295 -0.02 0.48 -10.24
N SER A 296 -0.91 -0.18 -10.97
CA SER A 296 -2.08 -0.85 -10.41
C SER A 296 -1.67 -1.96 -9.44
N TYR A 297 -0.59 -2.68 -9.76
CA TYR A 297 -0.03 -3.67 -8.84
C TYR A 297 0.61 -3.03 -7.60
N LEU A 298 1.35 -1.92 -7.75
CA LEU A 298 1.86 -1.15 -6.62
C LEU A 298 0.72 -0.66 -5.70
N ASP A 299 -0.38 -0.17 -6.29
CA ASP A 299 -1.58 0.24 -5.56
C ASP A 299 -2.20 -0.91 -4.77
N SER A 300 -2.28 -2.11 -5.36
CA SER A 300 -2.83 -3.28 -4.68
C SER A 300 -1.98 -3.72 -3.49
N LEU A 301 -0.64 -3.64 -3.60
CA LEU A 301 0.29 -3.92 -2.50
C LEU A 301 0.26 -2.85 -1.40
N SER A 302 -0.04 -1.60 -1.78
CA SER A 302 -0.11 -0.47 -0.84
C SER A 302 -1.44 -0.39 -0.11
N CYS A 303 -2.50 -0.99 -0.65
CA CYS A 303 -3.85 -0.97 -0.08
C CYS A 303 -3.84 -1.42 1.39
N THR A 304 -4.32 -0.55 2.27
CA THR A 304 -4.36 -0.77 3.72
C THR A 304 -5.62 -1.51 4.19
N GLU A 305 -6.52 -1.86 3.28
CA GLU A 305 -7.85 -2.43 3.56
C GLU A 305 -8.73 -1.54 4.48
N CYS A 306 -8.43 -0.24 4.61
CA CYS A 306 -9.06 0.65 5.59
C CYS A 306 -10.56 0.94 5.35
N GLY A 307 -11.06 0.64 4.15
CA GLY A 307 -12.48 0.78 3.78
C GLY A 307 -12.96 2.21 3.54
N ARG A 308 -12.08 3.24 3.57
CA ARG A 308 -12.48 4.63 3.27
C ARG A 308 -13.11 4.77 1.88
N CYS A 309 -12.49 4.14 0.88
CA CYS A 309 -12.98 4.14 -0.50
C CYS A 309 -14.35 3.47 -0.64
N THR A 310 -14.58 2.35 0.06
CA THR A 310 -15.88 1.67 0.08
C THR A 310 -16.95 2.49 0.79
N SER A 311 -16.62 3.12 1.91
CA SER A 311 -17.57 3.91 2.70
C SER A 311 -18.11 5.17 2.00
N VAL A 312 -17.44 5.63 0.94
CA VAL A 312 -17.87 6.79 0.14
C VAL A 312 -18.31 6.42 -1.27
N CYS A 313 -18.34 5.12 -1.61
CA CYS A 313 -18.75 4.66 -2.93
C CYS A 313 -20.28 4.71 -3.03
N PRO A 314 -20.87 5.54 -3.92
CA PRO A 314 -22.33 5.64 -4.03
C PRO A 314 -22.98 4.30 -4.37
N ALA A 315 -22.36 3.52 -5.27
CA ALA A 315 -22.85 2.20 -5.65
C ALA A 315 -22.89 1.22 -4.47
N ASN A 316 -21.86 1.24 -3.60
CA ASN A 316 -21.82 0.39 -2.42
C ASN A 316 -22.89 0.80 -1.40
N ILE A 317 -23.07 2.10 -1.19
CA ILE A 317 -24.04 2.66 -0.24
C ILE A 317 -25.47 2.26 -0.64
N THR A 318 -25.78 2.22 -1.94
CA THR A 318 -27.08 1.79 -2.47
C THR A 318 -27.24 0.27 -2.55
N GLY A 319 -26.32 -0.52 -1.99
CA GLY A 319 -26.41 -1.98 -1.95
C GLY A 319 -25.96 -2.72 -3.22
N LYS A 320 -25.32 -2.04 -4.19
CA LYS A 320 -24.71 -2.73 -5.34
C LYS A 320 -23.42 -3.45 -4.90
N LYS A 321 -23.00 -4.46 -5.67
CA LYS A 321 -21.86 -5.32 -5.34
C LYS A 321 -20.49 -4.61 -5.30
N LEU A 322 -20.36 -3.46 -5.96
CA LEU A 322 -19.06 -2.77 -6.06
C LEU A 322 -18.52 -2.33 -4.69
N SER A 323 -17.35 -2.84 -4.34
CA SER A 323 -16.48 -2.29 -3.31
C SER A 323 -15.13 -1.89 -3.95
N PRO A 324 -14.77 -0.60 -4.04
CA PRO A 324 -13.48 -0.20 -4.60
C PRO A 324 -12.28 -0.82 -3.86
N ARG A 325 -12.41 -1.03 -2.54
CA ARG A 325 -11.40 -1.75 -1.75
C ARG A 325 -11.20 -3.18 -2.28
N LYS A 326 -12.31 -3.89 -2.53
CA LYS A 326 -12.29 -5.28 -3.00
C LYS A 326 -11.52 -5.41 -4.31
N VAL A 327 -11.73 -4.51 -5.27
CA VAL A 327 -11.00 -4.49 -6.56
C VAL A 327 -9.48 -4.54 -6.36
N MET A 328 -8.94 -3.76 -5.42
CA MET A 328 -7.50 -3.76 -5.11
C MET A 328 -7.06 -5.00 -4.34
N MET A 329 -7.87 -5.48 -3.39
CA MET A 329 -7.59 -6.72 -2.66
C MET A 329 -7.56 -7.94 -3.60
N ASP A 330 -8.48 -7.99 -4.56
CA ASP A 330 -8.61 -9.06 -5.54
C ASP A 330 -7.44 -9.07 -6.52
N LEU A 331 -6.99 -7.90 -7.00
CA LEU A 331 -5.77 -7.83 -7.80
C LEU A 331 -4.54 -8.35 -7.02
N ARG A 332 -4.41 -7.99 -5.74
CA ARG A 332 -3.32 -8.49 -4.89
C ARG A 332 -3.43 -10.00 -4.68
N ALA A 333 -4.64 -10.51 -4.44
CA ALA A 333 -4.90 -11.93 -4.25
C ALA A 333 -4.59 -12.73 -5.52
N ARG A 334 -5.05 -12.25 -6.69
CA ARG A 334 -4.80 -12.87 -7.99
C ARG A 334 -3.31 -12.92 -8.33
N MET A 335 -2.59 -11.81 -8.13
CA MET A 335 -1.12 -11.77 -8.31
C MET A 335 -0.39 -12.75 -7.39
N LYS A 336 -0.88 -12.92 -6.15
CA LYS A 336 -0.32 -13.89 -5.20
C LYS A 336 -0.61 -15.34 -5.61
N GLU A 337 -1.82 -15.63 -6.11
CA GLU A 337 -2.23 -16.96 -6.57
C GLU A 337 -1.44 -17.39 -7.80
N LYS A 338 -1.34 -16.54 -8.83
CA LYS A 338 -0.58 -16.85 -10.06
C LYS A 338 0.95 -16.79 -9.89
N ARG A 339 1.46 -16.25 -8.77
CA ARG A 339 2.87 -15.87 -8.62
C ARG A 339 3.85 -16.95 -9.09
N ASN A 340 3.69 -18.18 -8.61
CA ASN A 340 4.66 -19.23 -8.86
C ASN A 340 4.64 -19.65 -10.34
N GLY A 341 3.46 -19.74 -10.95
CA GLY A 341 3.32 -20.05 -12.38
C GLY A 341 3.85 -18.93 -13.27
N LEU A 342 3.53 -17.67 -12.96
CA LEU A 342 4.06 -16.50 -13.68
C LEU A 342 5.59 -16.41 -13.63
N ILE A 343 6.20 -16.68 -12.47
CA ILE A 343 7.66 -16.65 -12.32
C ILE A 343 8.34 -17.80 -13.07
N ALA A 344 7.70 -18.96 -13.15
CA ALA A 344 8.27 -20.16 -13.77
C ALA A 344 8.07 -20.20 -15.30
N GLN A 345 6.89 -19.80 -15.78
CA GLN A 345 6.45 -19.97 -17.17
C GLN A 345 6.21 -18.63 -17.90
N GLY A 346 6.33 -17.50 -17.22
CA GLY A 346 6.13 -16.17 -17.82
C GLY A 346 4.65 -15.80 -17.96
N LYS A 347 4.37 -14.86 -18.86
CA LYS A 347 3.02 -14.28 -19.06
C LYS A 347 2.00 -15.27 -19.66
N GLU A 348 2.46 -16.33 -20.31
CA GLU A 348 1.62 -17.37 -20.91
C GLU A 348 1.00 -18.34 -19.88
N TYR A 349 1.43 -18.26 -18.62
CA TYR A 349 0.88 -19.13 -17.57
C TYR A 349 -0.62 -18.87 -17.36
N SER A 350 -1.40 -19.95 -17.47
CA SER A 350 -2.84 -19.96 -17.16
C SER A 350 -3.15 -21.10 -16.19
N ASP A 351 -3.96 -20.79 -15.19
CA ASP A 351 -4.56 -21.74 -14.24
C ASP A 351 -6.08 -21.90 -14.46
N GLY A 352 -6.57 -21.43 -15.62
CA GLY A 352 -7.99 -21.47 -15.99
C GLY A 352 -8.87 -20.41 -15.31
N LYS A 353 -8.29 -19.53 -14.48
CA LYS A 353 -9.00 -18.41 -13.84
C LYS A 353 -8.51 -17.06 -14.39
N SER A 354 -9.23 -16.00 -14.08
CA SER A 354 -8.84 -14.62 -14.40
C SER A 354 -9.32 -13.62 -13.35
N LEU A 355 -8.66 -12.46 -13.26
CA LEU A 355 -9.11 -11.37 -12.38
C LEU A 355 -10.55 -10.93 -12.70
N LEU A 356 -10.87 -10.83 -13.98
CA LEU A 356 -12.22 -10.59 -14.48
C LEU A 356 -13.10 -11.85 -14.32
N ARG A 357 -14.35 -11.69 -13.90
CA ARG A 357 -15.35 -12.75 -13.63
C ARG A 357 -15.07 -13.65 -12.42
N ASP A 358 -13.88 -14.24 -12.27
CA ASP A 358 -13.61 -15.16 -11.13
C ASP A 358 -13.40 -14.42 -9.81
N TYR A 359 -12.81 -13.22 -9.85
CA TYR A 359 -12.61 -12.38 -8.66
C TYR A 359 -13.51 -11.14 -8.69
N ILE A 360 -13.53 -10.44 -9.83
CA ILE A 360 -14.28 -9.19 -10.01
C ILE A 360 -15.32 -9.40 -11.11
N SER A 361 -16.60 -9.38 -10.71
CA SER A 361 -17.73 -9.56 -11.62
C SER A 361 -17.96 -8.35 -12.53
N GLU A 362 -18.59 -8.58 -13.69
CA GLU A 362 -18.98 -7.49 -14.59
C GLU A 362 -19.96 -6.51 -13.93
N GLU A 363 -20.86 -6.99 -13.06
CA GLU A 363 -21.78 -6.16 -12.29
C GLU A 363 -21.04 -5.17 -11.38
N GLU A 364 -19.97 -5.62 -10.69
CA GLU A 364 -19.12 -4.74 -9.90
C GLU A 364 -18.46 -3.68 -10.78
N LEU A 365 -17.95 -4.08 -11.94
CA LEU A 365 -17.30 -3.17 -12.87
C LEU A 365 -18.28 -2.11 -13.36
N TRP A 366 -19.45 -2.49 -13.87
CA TRP A 366 -20.44 -1.58 -14.45
C TRP A 366 -21.20 -0.73 -13.42
N ALA A 367 -21.18 -1.12 -12.14
CA ALA A 367 -21.75 -0.29 -11.06
C ALA A 367 -20.94 0.99 -10.78
N CYS A 368 -19.66 1.08 -11.19
CA CYS A 368 -18.81 2.25 -10.96
C CYS A 368 -19.27 3.46 -11.80
N THR A 369 -19.65 4.57 -11.15
CA THR A 369 -20.03 5.81 -11.86
C THR A 369 -18.83 6.68 -12.24
N THR A 370 -17.60 6.22 -11.98
CA THR A 370 -16.35 6.98 -12.23
C THR A 370 -16.32 8.37 -11.55
N CYS A 371 -17.05 8.56 -10.45
CA CYS A 371 -17.13 9.83 -9.71
C CYS A 371 -15.85 10.20 -8.93
N ASN A 372 -14.86 9.31 -8.84
CA ASN A 372 -13.57 9.50 -8.16
C ASN A 372 -13.61 9.76 -6.63
N ALA A 373 -14.76 9.62 -5.96
CA ALA A 373 -14.85 9.77 -4.50
C ALA A 373 -13.89 8.83 -3.75
N CYS A 374 -13.77 7.59 -4.22
CA CYS A 374 -12.85 6.59 -3.65
C CYS A 374 -11.37 6.96 -3.78
N ALA A 375 -10.97 7.54 -4.92
CA ALA A 375 -9.61 8.02 -5.15
C ALA A 375 -9.29 9.24 -4.28
N GLN A 376 -10.27 10.14 -4.12
CA GLN A 376 -10.10 11.34 -3.31
C GLN A 376 -9.94 11.04 -1.81
N GLU A 377 -10.70 10.06 -1.29
CA GLU A 377 -10.66 9.68 0.13
C GLU A 377 -9.56 8.65 0.47
N CYS A 378 -8.83 8.16 -0.53
CA CYS A 378 -7.73 7.24 -0.29
C CYS A 378 -6.60 7.94 0.48
N PRO A 379 -6.16 7.41 1.64
CA PRO A 379 -5.13 8.05 2.45
C PRO A 379 -3.73 8.01 1.81
N ILE A 380 -3.54 7.12 0.84
CA ILE A 380 -2.29 6.87 0.14
C ILE A 380 -2.43 7.04 -1.38
N ASN A 381 -3.45 7.81 -1.81
CA ASN A 381 -3.67 8.25 -3.19
C ASN A 381 -3.78 7.13 -4.25
N ILE A 382 -4.42 6.01 -3.92
CA ILE A 382 -4.75 4.96 -4.90
C ILE A 382 -5.87 5.45 -5.84
N ASP A 383 -5.64 5.35 -7.15
CA ASP A 383 -6.62 5.64 -8.21
C ASP A 383 -7.43 4.37 -8.54
N HIS A 384 -8.44 4.08 -7.72
CA HIS A 384 -9.27 2.88 -7.88
C HIS A 384 -10.04 2.83 -9.21
N PRO A 385 -10.65 3.93 -9.70
CA PRO A 385 -11.38 3.92 -10.97
C PRO A 385 -10.52 3.54 -12.17
N LYS A 386 -9.21 3.82 -12.17
CA LYS A 386 -8.32 3.49 -13.29
C LYS A 386 -8.35 2.00 -13.64
N LEU A 387 -8.18 1.11 -12.67
CA LEU A 387 -8.19 -0.33 -12.89
C LEU A 387 -9.56 -0.81 -13.37
N ILE A 388 -10.65 -0.27 -12.80
CA ILE A 388 -12.02 -0.61 -13.23
C ILE A 388 -12.25 -0.23 -14.69
N VAL A 389 -11.82 0.96 -15.11
CA VAL A 389 -11.92 1.42 -16.50
C VAL A 389 -11.08 0.56 -17.43
N ASP A 390 -9.88 0.13 -17.01
CA ASP A 390 -9.05 -0.77 -17.82
C ASP A 390 -9.69 -2.16 -17.98
N MET A 391 -10.39 -2.68 -16.97
CA MET A 391 -11.13 -3.94 -17.11
C MET A 391 -12.37 -3.78 -18.01
N ARG A 392 -13.08 -2.64 -17.92
CA ARG A 392 -14.16 -2.31 -18.86
C ARG A 392 -13.67 -2.17 -20.30
N ARG A 393 -12.47 -1.62 -20.49
CA ARG A 393 -11.82 -1.52 -21.80
C ARG A 393 -11.63 -2.89 -22.43
N TYR A 394 -11.17 -3.87 -21.65
CA TYR A 394 -11.07 -5.26 -22.11
C TYR A 394 -12.44 -5.82 -22.51
N LEU A 395 -13.45 -5.71 -21.64
CA LEU A 395 -14.81 -6.17 -21.95
C LEU A 395 -15.34 -5.59 -23.27
N VAL A 396 -15.19 -4.29 -23.49
CA VAL A 396 -15.74 -3.61 -24.67
C VAL A 396 -14.94 -3.91 -25.94
N MET A 397 -13.61 -3.77 -25.89
CA MET A 397 -12.78 -3.79 -27.11
C MET A 397 -12.30 -5.18 -27.52
N GLU A 398 -12.19 -6.12 -26.58
CA GLU A 398 -11.74 -7.49 -26.88
C GLU A 398 -12.92 -8.46 -27.00
N GLU A 399 -13.95 -8.28 -26.16
CA GLU A 399 -15.06 -9.24 -26.08
C GLU A 399 -16.39 -8.69 -26.63
N GLY A 400 -16.46 -7.41 -27.01
CA GLY A 400 -17.72 -6.78 -27.44
C GLY A 400 -18.81 -6.82 -26.36
N SER A 401 -18.41 -6.96 -25.09
CA SER A 401 -19.31 -7.05 -23.93
C SER A 401 -19.49 -5.68 -23.28
N ALA A 402 -20.74 -5.24 -23.23
CA ALA A 402 -21.18 -4.03 -22.55
C ALA A 402 -22.69 -4.14 -22.25
N PRO A 403 -23.20 -3.41 -21.25
CA PRO A 403 -24.63 -3.19 -21.06
C PRO A 403 -25.33 -2.77 -22.36
N GLY A 404 -26.56 -3.23 -22.58
CA GLY A 404 -27.29 -3.02 -23.83
C GLY A 404 -27.48 -1.53 -24.17
N GLU A 405 -27.72 -0.70 -23.16
CA GLU A 405 -27.85 0.74 -23.30
C GLU A 405 -26.56 1.40 -23.79
N LEU A 406 -25.40 0.89 -23.33
CA LEU A 406 -24.09 1.37 -23.81
C LEU A 406 -23.80 0.89 -25.22
N LYS A 407 -24.18 -0.34 -25.58
CA LYS A 407 -24.07 -0.85 -26.95
C LYS A 407 -24.88 0.00 -27.93
N ALA A 408 -26.11 0.38 -27.56
CA ALA A 408 -26.93 1.29 -28.35
C ALA A 408 -26.24 2.64 -28.56
N VAL A 409 -25.66 3.22 -27.50
CA VAL A 409 -24.88 4.46 -27.59
C VAL A 409 -23.67 4.31 -28.52
N PHE A 410 -22.90 3.23 -28.41
CA PHE A 410 -21.76 2.98 -29.30
C PHE A 410 -22.18 2.89 -30.76
N SER A 411 -23.25 2.15 -31.04
CA SER A 411 -23.80 2.02 -32.40
C SER A 411 -24.33 3.34 -32.95
N ASN A 412 -24.99 4.16 -32.11
CA ASN A 412 -25.45 5.49 -32.52
C ASN A 412 -24.27 6.42 -32.84
N ILE A 413 -23.20 6.38 -32.04
CA ILE A 413 -22.01 7.20 -32.28
C ILE A 413 -21.34 6.79 -33.59
N GLU A 414 -21.22 5.49 -33.85
CA GLU A 414 -20.62 4.95 -35.07
C GLU A 414 -21.43 5.30 -36.32
N ASN A 415 -22.76 5.12 -36.29
CA ASN A 415 -23.61 5.32 -37.46
C ASN A 415 -24.03 6.78 -37.67
N ASN A 416 -24.37 7.50 -36.59
CA ASN A 416 -24.99 8.82 -36.65
C ASN A 416 -24.06 9.93 -36.16
N GLY A 417 -22.85 9.62 -35.69
CA GLY A 417 -21.93 10.59 -35.08
C GLY A 417 -22.48 11.26 -33.81
N ALA A 418 -23.47 10.65 -33.16
CA ALA A 418 -24.13 11.17 -31.96
C ALA A 418 -24.56 10.02 -31.01
N PRO A 419 -24.54 10.21 -29.69
CA PRO A 419 -24.99 9.19 -28.72
C PRO A 419 -26.47 8.79 -28.83
N TRP A 420 -27.30 9.65 -29.42
CA TRP A 420 -28.74 9.46 -29.53
C TRP A 420 -29.12 9.05 -30.95
N GLN A 421 -30.26 8.37 -31.07
CA GLN A 421 -30.77 7.87 -32.34
C GLN A 421 -31.58 8.96 -33.06
N TYR A 422 -30.90 9.87 -33.75
CA TYR A 422 -31.51 10.88 -34.62
C TYR A 422 -30.72 11.01 -35.93
N SER A 423 -31.36 11.57 -36.97
CA SER A 423 -30.75 11.71 -38.29
C SER A 423 -29.56 12.67 -38.25
N PRO A 424 -28.45 12.43 -38.96
CA PRO A 424 -27.32 13.36 -39.02
C PRO A 424 -27.72 14.79 -39.41
N GLU A 425 -28.75 14.94 -40.25
CA GLU A 425 -29.32 16.23 -40.67
C GLU A 425 -29.95 17.00 -39.50
N ASP A 426 -30.54 16.30 -38.53
CA ASP A 426 -31.22 16.89 -37.37
C ASP A 426 -30.25 17.34 -36.26
N ARG A 427 -28.95 17.04 -36.41
CA ARG A 427 -27.94 17.23 -35.36
C ARG A 427 -27.82 18.68 -34.89
N LEU A 428 -28.10 19.65 -35.74
CA LEU A 428 -27.95 21.08 -35.44
C LEU A 428 -29.26 21.78 -35.05
N ILE A 429 -30.40 21.07 -35.03
CA ILE A 429 -31.70 21.65 -34.68
C ILE A 429 -31.68 22.30 -33.29
N TRP A 430 -31.00 21.68 -32.31
CA TRP A 430 -30.89 22.23 -30.95
C TRP A 430 -30.17 23.59 -30.91
N ALA A 431 -29.36 23.91 -31.93
CA ALA A 431 -28.56 25.12 -32.02
C ALA A 431 -29.24 26.26 -32.80
N GLU A 432 -30.31 26.01 -33.56
CA GLU A 432 -30.94 27.01 -34.44
C GLU A 432 -31.38 28.28 -33.70
N ASN A 433 -31.84 28.14 -32.46
CA ASN A 433 -32.33 29.26 -31.65
C ASN A 433 -31.26 29.93 -30.76
N LEU A 434 -30.00 29.50 -30.84
CA LEU A 434 -28.91 30.10 -30.08
C LEU A 434 -28.55 31.48 -30.64
N GLU A 435 -28.33 32.46 -29.77
CA GLU A 435 -28.04 33.85 -30.15
C GLU A 435 -26.86 33.99 -31.13
N MET A 436 -25.85 33.12 -30.98
CA MET A 436 -24.66 33.09 -31.83
C MET A 436 -24.92 32.69 -33.31
N ASN A 437 -26.12 32.19 -33.63
CA ASN A 437 -26.52 31.82 -34.99
C ASN A 437 -27.50 32.84 -35.62
N LYS A 438 -27.86 33.90 -34.91
CA LYS A 438 -28.66 35.01 -35.45
C LYS A 438 -27.71 36.02 -36.08
N VAL A 439 -27.63 35.99 -37.42
CA VAL A 439 -26.85 36.93 -38.25
C VAL A 439 -27.39 38.34 -38.13
#